data_AF-A0A951ZK27-F1
#
_entry.id   AF-A0A951ZK27-F1
#
_cell.length_a   1.000
_cell.length_b   1.000
_cell.length_c   1.000
_cell.angle_alpha   90.00
_cell.angle_beta   90.00
_cell.angle_gamma   90.00
#
_symmetry.space_group_name_H-M   'P 1'
#
loop_
_entity.id
_entity.type
_entity.pdbx_description
1 polymer ?
#
loop_
_entity_poly.entity_id
_entity_poly.type
_entity_poly.pdbx_seq_one_letter_code
_entity_poly.pdbx_strand_id
1 'polypeptide(L)'
;NDIRARPITEAQVRAALNGATRGAVAEGSVGAGHGTVAFGWKGGIGTSSRVLPASLGGYTVGVLVQSNFGGVLQVMGAPIGQELGQYAFKDAVSRDGGDGSIMMVVATDAPLSDRNLRRVASRAMLGLGRTGSSASNGSGDYVIAFSTAKEVRRPFNARKLETTELANEEVSGVFQAVVEATEEAIYNSLFQATTVSGNGRTVEAIPLDKVREVLARYGRGKR
;
A
#
# COMPACT_ATOMS: atom_id res chain seq x y z
N ASN A 1 9.42 -18.54 -2.33
CA ASN A 1 9.52 -18.29 -3.79
C ASN A 1 10.94 -18.54 -4.24
N ASP A 2 11.15 -19.32 -5.29
CA ASP A 2 12.46 -19.42 -5.95
C ASP A 2 12.56 -18.31 -7.00
N ILE A 3 13.01 -17.12 -6.56
CA ILE A 3 13.08 -15.94 -7.43
C ILE A 3 14.10 -16.12 -8.57
N ARG A 4 15.15 -16.94 -8.36
CA ARG A 4 16.21 -17.16 -9.35
C ARG A 4 15.77 -18.07 -10.48
N ALA A 5 14.81 -18.96 -10.23
CA ALA A 5 14.16 -19.77 -11.26
C ALA A 5 13.28 -18.96 -12.23
N ARG A 6 12.97 -17.69 -11.93
CA ARG A 6 12.13 -16.80 -12.74
C ARG A 6 10.81 -17.48 -13.18
N PRO A 7 9.96 -17.91 -12.22
CA PRO A 7 8.81 -18.78 -12.51
C PRO A 7 7.66 -18.09 -13.24
N ILE A 8 7.69 -16.76 -13.39
CA ILE A 8 6.63 -15.98 -14.04
C ILE A 8 6.75 -16.09 -15.56
N THR A 9 5.69 -16.57 -16.19
CA THR A 9 5.60 -16.77 -17.64
C THR A 9 4.80 -15.66 -18.32
N GLU A 10 5.00 -15.48 -19.63
CA GLU A 10 4.19 -14.57 -20.45
C GLU A 10 2.69 -14.88 -20.36
N ALA A 11 2.34 -16.16 -20.37
CA ALA A 11 0.94 -16.61 -20.28
C ALA A 11 0.28 -16.13 -18.99
N GLN A 12 0.99 -16.19 -17.85
CA GLN A 12 0.49 -15.68 -16.57
C GLN A 12 0.30 -14.16 -16.59
N VAL A 13 1.24 -13.42 -17.20
CA VAL A 13 1.10 -11.95 -17.36
C VAL A 13 -0.11 -11.61 -18.22
N ARG A 14 -0.31 -12.29 -19.35
CA ARG A 14 -1.48 -12.09 -20.22
C ARG A 14 -2.78 -12.45 -19.52
N ALA A 15 -2.80 -13.53 -18.74
CA ALA A 15 -3.97 -13.91 -17.96
C ALA A 15 -4.34 -12.83 -16.93
N ALA A 16 -3.37 -12.23 -16.25
CA ALA A 16 -3.61 -11.12 -15.33
C ALA A 16 -4.15 -9.86 -16.04
N LEU A 17 -3.62 -9.53 -17.23
CA LEU A 17 -4.10 -8.40 -18.03
C LEU A 17 -5.54 -8.62 -18.53
N ASN A 18 -5.82 -9.81 -19.07
CA ASN A 18 -7.14 -10.14 -19.64
C ASN A 18 -8.21 -10.37 -18.57
N GLY A 19 -7.80 -10.79 -17.37
CA GLY A 19 -8.69 -11.02 -16.22
C GLY A 19 -8.98 -9.77 -15.39
N ALA A 20 -8.39 -8.61 -15.73
CA ALA A 20 -8.61 -7.37 -14.99
C ALA A 20 -10.08 -6.92 -15.08
N THR A 21 -10.72 -6.75 -13.93
CA THR A 21 -12.14 -6.37 -13.81
C THR A 21 -12.32 -5.18 -12.86
N ARG A 22 -13.49 -4.55 -12.93
CA ARG A 22 -13.92 -3.54 -11.95
C ARG A 22 -14.58 -4.22 -10.75
N GLY A 23 -14.72 -3.48 -9.65
CA GLY A 23 -15.42 -3.95 -8.45
C GLY A 23 -14.44 -4.28 -7.32
N ALA A 24 -14.83 -5.23 -6.47
CA ALA A 24 -13.99 -5.67 -5.36
C ALA A 24 -12.66 -6.24 -5.86
N VAL A 25 -11.57 -5.87 -5.20
CA VAL A 25 -10.21 -6.33 -5.50
C VAL A 25 -9.85 -7.39 -4.48
N ALA A 26 -9.29 -8.52 -4.93
CA ALA A 26 -8.76 -9.53 -4.03
C ALA A 26 -7.50 -9.02 -3.33
N GLU A 27 -7.40 -9.28 -2.02
CA GLU A 27 -6.33 -8.79 -1.15
C GLU A 27 -5.59 -9.95 -0.46
N GLY A 28 -4.51 -9.64 0.25
CA GLY A 28 -3.69 -10.60 0.96
C GLY A 28 -2.76 -11.37 0.03
N SER A 29 -2.77 -12.70 0.16
CA SER A 29 -1.76 -13.60 -0.43
C SER A 29 -2.04 -13.96 -1.90
N VAL A 30 -2.32 -12.96 -2.73
CA VAL A 30 -2.70 -13.09 -4.14
C VAL A 30 -1.73 -12.38 -5.08
N GLY A 31 -1.68 -12.81 -6.34
CA GLY A 31 -0.87 -12.17 -7.38
C GLY A 31 0.60 -11.96 -6.96
N ALA A 32 1.11 -10.76 -7.18
CA ALA A 32 2.48 -10.38 -6.78
C ALA A 32 2.70 -10.40 -5.24
N GLY A 33 1.62 -10.28 -4.45
CA GLY A 33 1.67 -10.35 -2.98
C GLY A 33 1.79 -11.77 -2.42
N HIS A 34 1.67 -12.82 -3.24
CA HIS A 34 1.67 -14.20 -2.74
C HIS A 34 2.94 -14.55 -1.96
N GLY A 35 4.10 -14.11 -2.43
CA GLY A 35 5.40 -14.43 -1.84
C GLY A 35 5.94 -13.40 -0.83
N THR A 36 5.18 -12.36 -0.48
CA THR A 36 5.70 -11.21 0.26
C THR A 36 5.51 -11.30 1.79
N VAL A 37 6.35 -10.56 2.53
CA VAL A 37 6.38 -10.52 4.00
C VAL A 37 6.42 -9.06 4.45
N ALA A 38 5.57 -8.68 5.39
CA ALA A 38 5.53 -7.33 5.95
C ALA A 38 5.50 -7.35 7.47
N PHE A 39 6.35 -6.54 8.12
CA PHE A 39 6.50 -6.45 9.58
C PHE A 39 6.77 -7.79 10.30
N GLY A 40 7.35 -8.78 9.60
CA GLY A 40 7.58 -10.12 10.14
C GLY A 40 6.40 -11.09 10.00
N TRP A 41 5.25 -10.61 9.54
CA TRP A 41 4.09 -11.44 9.17
C TRP A 41 3.93 -11.54 7.65
N LYS A 42 2.98 -12.37 7.23
CA LYS A 42 2.60 -12.45 5.82
C LYS A 42 2.08 -11.08 5.35
N GLY A 43 2.72 -10.53 4.32
CA GLY A 43 2.27 -9.34 3.60
C GLY A 43 1.39 -9.70 2.40
N GLY A 44 1.18 -8.77 1.49
CA GLY A 44 0.40 -9.08 0.30
C GLY A 44 -0.04 -7.89 -0.53
N ILE A 45 -1.13 -8.08 -1.26
CA ILE A 45 -1.87 -7.01 -1.92
C ILE A 45 -2.83 -6.39 -0.94
N GLY A 46 -2.92 -5.07 -0.89
CA GLY A 46 -3.99 -4.38 -0.17
C GLY A 46 -4.45 -3.16 -0.94
N THR A 47 -5.69 -2.76 -0.71
CA THR A 47 -6.29 -1.59 -1.35
C THR A 47 -7.18 -0.83 -0.38
N SER A 48 -7.31 0.47 -0.59
CA SER A 48 -8.29 1.31 0.08
C SER A 48 -8.59 2.54 -0.78
N SER A 49 -9.66 3.25 -0.45
CA SER A 49 -10.02 4.50 -1.12
C SER A 49 -10.65 5.51 -0.17
N ARG A 50 -10.65 6.77 -0.58
CA ARG A 50 -11.34 7.88 0.08
C ARG A 50 -12.08 8.69 -0.98
N VAL A 51 -13.27 9.16 -0.62
CA VAL A 51 -14.03 10.13 -1.41
C VAL A 51 -14.02 11.44 -0.63
N LEU A 52 -13.56 12.51 -1.27
CA LEU A 52 -13.58 13.84 -0.69
C LEU A 52 -15.03 14.35 -0.57
N PRO A 53 -15.34 15.20 0.42
CA PRO A 53 -16.60 15.94 0.44
C PRO A 53 -16.84 16.73 -0.84
N ALA A 54 -18.11 16.96 -1.18
CA ALA A 54 -18.49 17.76 -2.35
C ALA A 54 -17.90 19.19 -2.33
N SER A 55 -17.77 19.78 -1.13
CA SER A 55 -17.13 21.09 -0.95
C SER A 55 -15.64 21.12 -1.29
N LEU A 56 -14.99 19.96 -1.41
CA LEU A 56 -13.59 19.78 -1.82
C LEU A 56 -13.49 19.09 -3.20
N GLY A 57 -14.56 19.16 -4.00
CA GLY A 57 -14.62 18.66 -5.37
C GLY A 57 -15.13 17.23 -5.54
N GLY A 58 -15.43 16.49 -4.45
CA GLY A 58 -16.05 15.17 -4.55
C GLY A 58 -15.16 14.08 -5.16
N TYR A 59 -13.85 14.33 -5.27
CA TYR A 59 -12.91 13.43 -5.93
C TYR A 59 -12.70 12.13 -5.16
N THR A 60 -12.43 11.07 -5.90
CA THR A 60 -11.99 9.78 -5.36
C THR A 60 -10.47 9.67 -5.42
N VAL A 61 -9.88 9.15 -4.35
CA VAL A 61 -8.49 8.67 -4.30
C VAL A 61 -8.53 7.19 -3.96
N GLY A 62 -7.94 6.36 -4.82
CA GLY A 62 -7.71 4.93 -4.57
C GLY A 62 -6.22 4.63 -4.44
N VAL A 63 -5.87 3.73 -3.54
CA VAL A 63 -4.49 3.26 -3.34
C VAL A 63 -4.48 1.74 -3.37
N LEU A 64 -3.58 1.16 -4.18
CA LEU A 64 -3.25 -0.26 -4.18
C LEU A 64 -1.78 -0.43 -3.79
N VAL A 65 -1.50 -1.37 -2.88
CA VAL A 65 -0.15 -1.65 -2.39
C VAL A 65 0.21 -3.11 -2.58
N GLN A 66 1.51 -3.36 -2.79
CA GLN A 66 2.12 -4.67 -2.61
C GLN A 66 3.14 -4.57 -1.47
N SER A 67 2.78 -5.02 -0.27
CA SER A 67 3.59 -4.88 0.93
C SER A 67 4.65 -5.99 1.04
N ASN A 68 5.92 -5.60 1.15
CA ASN A 68 7.04 -6.50 1.38
C ASN A 68 8.18 -5.83 2.21
N PHE A 69 7.86 -5.19 3.33
CA PHE A 69 8.80 -4.31 4.04
C PHE A 69 8.81 -4.53 5.56
N GLY A 70 9.85 -4.04 6.24
CA GLY A 70 10.02 -4.18 7.70
C GLY A 70 9.47 -3.01 8.51
N GLY A 71 9.89 -2.92 9.78
CA GLY A 71 9.48 -1.88 10.71
C GLY A 71 8.82 -2.44 11.96
N VAL A 72 8.17 -1.58 12.74
CA VAL A 72 7.42 -1.98 13.94
C VAL A 72 5.96 -1.57 13.76
N LEU A 73 5.09 -2.54 13.48
CA LEU A 73 3.71 -2.28 13.08
C LEU A 73 2.96 -1.38 14.08
N GLN A 74 2.39 -0.31 13.55
CA GLN A 74 1.47 0.61 14.22
C GLN A 74 0.11 0.51 13.53
N VAL A 75 -0.97 0.32 14.30
CA VAL A 75 -2.34 0.32 13.75
C VAL A 75 -3.17 1.37 14.49
N MET A 76 -3.59 2.44 13.79
CA MET A 76 -4.30 3.57 14.40
C MET A 76 -3.55 4.17 15.61
N GLY A 77 -2.21 4.17 15.54
CA GLY A 77 -1.30 4.59 16.62
C GLY A 77 -1.18 3.61 17.80
N ALA A 78 -1.81 2.43 17.76
CA ALA A 78 -1.58 1.37 18.74
C ALA A 78 -0.31 0.57 18.36
N PRO A 79 0.57 0.23 19.32
CA PRO A 79 1.87 -0.39 19.06
C PRO A 79 1.76 -1.91 18.86
N ILE A 80 1.01 -2.35 17.84
CA ILE A 80 0.74 -3.76 17.55
C ILE A 80 2.01 -4.60 17.46
N GLY A 81 3.04 -4.10 16.77
CA GLY A 81 4.33 -4.78 16.65
C GLY A 81 4.94 -5.10 18.01
N GLN A 82 4.95 -4.14 18.93
CA GLN A 82 5.53 -4.32 20.26
C GLN A 82 4.72 -5.33 21.09
N GLU A 83 3.40 -5.16 21.11
CA GLU A 83 2.48 -6.00 21.89
C GLU A 83 2.43 -7.46 21.40
N LEU A 84 2.70 -7.70 20.12
CA LEU A 84 2.81 -9.05 19.54
C LEU A 84 4.26 -9.54 19.47
N GLY A 85 5.22 -8.81 20.04
CA GLY A 85 6.61 -9.21 20.12
C GLY A 85 7.38 -9.20 18.80
N GLN A 86 6.95 -8.41 17.82
CA GLN A 86 7.64 -8.12 16.55
C GLN A 86 8.12 -6.67 16.55
N TYR A 87 9.32 -6.43 17.08
CA TYR A 87 9.93 -5.10 17.13
C TYR A 87 11.44 -5.18 16.95
N ALA A 88 12.04 -4.06 16.52
CA ALA A 88 13.45 -3.98 16.20
C ALA A 88 14.34 -4.36 17.40
N PHE A 89 15.48 -5.01 17.11
CA PHE A 89 16.51 -5.41 18.07
C PHE A 89 16.11 -6.41 19.16
N LYS A 90 14.87 -6.92 19.13
CA LYS A 90 14.44 -8.01 20.02
C LYS A 90 15.36 -9.22 19.93
N ASP A 91 15.76 -9.57 18.70
CA ASP A 91 16.57 -10.75 18.41
C ASP A 91 17.86 -10.37 17.66
N ALA A 92 18.71 -9.51 18.21
CA ALA A 92 20.04 -9.20 17.63
C ALA A 92 20.97 -10.43 17.43
N VAL A 93 20.46 -11.67 17.58
CA VAL A 93 21.10 -12.96 17.26
C VAL A 93 20.30 -13.83 16.26
N SER A 94 19.11 -13.45 15.77
CA SER A 94 18.37 -14.26 14.77
C SER A 94 18.06 -13.51 13.45
N ARG A 95 19.13 -13.39 12.65
CA ARG A 95 19.25 -13.44 11.17
C ARG A 95 18.28 -12.66 10.26
N ASP A 96 18.93 -11.96 9.32
CA ASP A 96 18.56 -11.60 7.94
C ASP A 96 17.22 -10.91 7.68
N GLY A 97 17.26 -9.67 7.17
CA GLY A 97 16.10 -9.12 6.44
C GLY A 97 15.99 -7.60 6.36
N GLY A 98 17.10 -6.89 6.14
CA GLY A 98 17.05 -5.45 5.83
C GLY A 98 16.50 -5.13 4.43
N ASP A 99 16.31 -6.17 3.60
CA ASP A 99 15.88 -6.07 2.22
C ASP A 99 14.37 -6.28 2.11
N GLY A 100 13.69 -5.24 1.64
CA GLY A 100 12.26 -5.20 1.47
C GLY A 100 11.88 -4.29 0.30
N SER A 101 10.60 -4.10 0.09
CA SER A 101 10.07 -3.10 -0.82
C SER A 101 8.59 -2.92 -0.56
N ILE A 102 8.07 -1.78 -0.98
CA ILE A 102 6.65 -1.62 -1.19
C ILE A 102 6.43 -0.91 -2.51
N MET A 103 5.52 -1.47 -3.32
CA MET A 103 5.01 -0.75 -4.49
C MET A 103 3.64 -0.18 -4.13
N MET A 104 3.48 1.13 -4.29
CA MET A 104 2.23 1.84 -4.04
C MET A 104 1.75 2.52 -5.33
N VAL A 105 0.51 2.22 -5.71
CA VAL A 105 -0.15 2.82 -6.87
C VAL A 105 -1.27 3.71 -6.37
N VAL A 106 -1.21 5.00 -6.68
CA VAL A 106 -2.24 5.99 -6.32
C VAL A 106 -3.00 6.40 -7.57
N ALA A 107 -4.31 6.23 -7.57
CA ALA A 107 -5.21 6.65 -8.63
C ALA A 107 -6.17 7.72 -8.11
N THR A 108 -6.46 8.73 -8.91
CA THR A 108 -7.50 9.72 -8.58
C THR A 108 -8.25 10.19 -9.82
N ASP A 109 -9.47 10.67 -9.64
CA ASP A 109 -10.23 11.40 -10.66
C ASP A 109 -10.10 12.92 -10.52
N ALA A 110 -9.29 13.43 -9.59
CA ALA A 110 -8.94 14.84 -9.51
C ALA A 110 -8.08 15.27 -10.71
N PRO A 111 -8.36 16.42 -11.36
CA PRO A 111 -7.57 16.90 -12.49
C PRO A 111 -6.26 17.53 -11.98
N LEU A 112 -5.15 16.77 -12.09
CA LEU A 112 -3.84 17.16 -11.53
C LEU A 112 -2.76 17.20 -12.61
N SER A 113 -1.90 18.23 -12.56
CA SER A 113 -0.62 18.26 -13.29
C SER A 113 0.33 17.16 -12.85
N ASP A 114 1.35 16.88 -13.67
CA ASP A 114 2.45 15.97 -13.33
C ASP A 114 3.20 16.42 -12.05
N ARG A 115 3.37 17.73 -11.85
CA ARG A 115 3.93 18.28 -10.60
C ARG A 115 3.06 17.93 -9.39
N ASN A 116 1.74 18.10 -9.49
CA ASN A 116 0.84 17.76 -8.39
C ASN A 116 0.72 16.24 -8.19
N LEU A 117 0.86 15.42 -9.24
CA LEU A 117 0.96 13.97 -9.11
C LEU A 117 2.23 13.52 -8.38
N ARG A 118 3.39 14.15 -8.63
CA ARG A 118 4.60 13.88 -7.82
C ARG A 118 4.38 14.21 -6.35
N ARG A 119 3.74 15.35 -6.08
CA ARG A 119 3.33 15.76 -4.74
C ARG A 119 2.39 14.75 -4.10
N VAL A 120 1.39 14.26 -4.82
CA VAL A 120 0.48 13.19 -4.37
C VAL A 120 1.25 11.92 -4.04
N ALA A 121 2.15 11.48 -4.93
CA ALA A 121 2.97 10.29 -4.71
C ALA A 121 3.80 10.37 -3.41
N SER A 122 4.39 11.54 -3.11
CA SER A 122 5.12 11.75 -1.86
C SER A 122 4.26 11.58 -0.59
N ARG A 123 2.93 11.72 -0.67
CA ARG A 123 2.04 11.57 0.50
C ARG A 123 1.78 10.12 0.86
N ALA A 124 1.89 9.20 -0.10
CA ALA A 124 1.82 7.78 0.19
C ALA A 124 2.95 7.37 1.16
N MET A 125 4.14 7.96 1.04
CA MET A 125 5.24 7.74 1.98
C MET A 125 4.91 8.15 3.42
N LEU A 126 4.09 9.19 3.62
CA LEU A 126 3.62 9.58 4.95
C LEU A 126 2.65 8.53 5.53
N GLY A 127 1.76 8.00 4.69
CA GLY A 127 0.87 6.89 5.06
C GLY A 127 1.65 5.63 5.44
N LEU A 128 2.68 5.28 4.65
CA LEU A 128 3.63 4.21 4.97
C LEU A 128 4.30 4.43 6.34
N GLY A 129 4.79 5.65 6.61
CA GLY A 129 5.42 5.98 7.89
C GLY A 129 4.50 5.79 9.10
N ARG A 130 3.20 6.11 8.96
CA ARG A 130 2.20 5.91 10.03
C ARG A 130 1.99 4.45 10.42
N THR A 131 2.29 3.51 9.52
CA THR A 131 2.24 2.07 9.80
C THR A 131 3.46 1.56 10.57
N GLY A 132 4.48 2.40 10.77
CA GLY A 132 5.69 2.04 11.51
C GLY A 132 6.86 1.56 10.65
N SER A 133 6.80 1.78 9.34
CA SER A 133 7.96 1.61 8.44
C SER A 133 9.07 2.60 8.81
N SER A 134 10.31 2.14 8.78
CA SER A 134 11.50 2.98 8.90
C SER A 134 12.14 3.32 7.55
N ALA A 135 11.57 2.86 6.43
CA ALA A 135 12.20 2.93 5.10
C ALA A 135 13.67 2.45 5.15
N SER A 136 13.86 1.20 5.61
CA SER A 136 15.18 0.63 5.86
C SER A 136 16.08 0.68 4.63
N ASN A 137 17.40 0.64 4.83
CA ASN A 137 18.39 0.77 3.75
C ASN A 137 18.16 -0.16 2.54
N GLY A 138 17.76 -1.41 2.78
CA GLY A 138 17.47 -2.38 1.72
C GLY A 138 16.04 -2.31 1.16
N SER A 139 15.23 -1.34 1.58
CA SER A 139 13.84 -1.19 1.15
C SER A 139 13.71 -0.38 -0.14
N GLY A 140 13.22 -1.02 -1.20
CA GLY A 140 12.79 -0.33 -2.42
C GLY A 140 11.37 0.21 -2.29
N ASP A 141 11.21 1.42 -1.74
CA ASP A 141 9.88 2.01 -1.52
C ASP A 141 9.48 2.93 -2.69
N TYR A 142 8.55 2.46 -3.52
CA TYR A 142 8.16 3.12 -4.78
C TYR A 142 6.70 3.54 -4.79
N VAL A 143 6.44 4.72 -5.34
CA VAL A 143 5.09 5.24 -5.55
C VAL A 143 4.93 5.68 -7.00
N ILE A 144 3.84 5.26 -7.64
CA ILE A 144 3.35 5.84 -8.88
C ILE A 144 1.97 6.44 -8.65
N ALA A 145 1.77 7.68 -9.07
CA ALA A 145 0.48 8.36 -8.98
C ALA A 145 -0.01 8.76 -10.36
N PHE A 146 -1.29 8.57 -10.65
CA PHE A 146 -1.90 9.01 -11.90
C PHE A 146 -3.32 9.56 -11.69
N SER A 147 -3.70 10.47 -12.59
CA SER A 147 -5.07 10.99 -12.68
C SER A 147 -5.81 10.33 -13.84
N THR A 148 -7.08 10.04 -13.62
CA THR A 148 -8.02 9.53 -14.63
C THR A 148 -8.88 10.61 -15.26
N ALA A 149 -8.83 11.83 -14.71
CA ALA A 149 -9.56 13.01 -15.16
C ALA A 149 -9.28 13.29 -16.63
N LYS A 150 -10.33 13.58 -17.41
CA LYS A 150 -10.21 13.75 -18.87
C LYS A 150 -9.41 15.01 -19.23
N GLU A 151 -9.50 16.02 -18.38
CA GLU A 151 -8.96 17.37 -18.50
C GLU A 151 -7.43 17.41 -18.48
N VAL A 152 -6.78 16.36 -17.98
CA VAL A 152 -5.31 16.25 -17.87
C VAL A 152 -4.74 15.05 -18.63
N ARG A 153 -5.54 14.37 -19.48
CA ARG A 153 -5.07 13.27 -20.31
C ARG A 153 -4.09 13.79 -21.37
N ARG A 154 -3.03 13.02 -21.62
CA ARG A 154 -2.00 13.35 -22.60
C ARG A 154 -2.07 12.39 -23.79
N PRO A 155 -2.62 12.81 -24.94
CA PRO A 155 -2.62 11.99 -26.15
C PRO A 155 -1.18 11.80 -26.67
N PHE A 156 -0.84 10.60 -27.13
CA PHE A 156 0.52 10.24 -27.55
C PHE A 156 1.11 11.15 -28.63
N ASN A 157 0.28 11.65 -29.55
CA ASN A 157 0.71 12.49 -30.69
C ASN A 157 0.32 13.98 -30.55
N ALA A 158 -0.01 14.44 -29.34
CA ALA A 158 -0.39 15.83 -29.12
C ALA A 158 0.83 16.76 -29.24
N ARG A 159 0.77 17.74 -30.16
CA ARG A 159 1.81 18.78 -30.30
C ARG A 159 1.70 19.91 -29.26
N LYS A 160 0.48 20.15 -28.76
CA LYS A 160 0.15 21.11 -27.70
C LYS A 160 -0.89 20.47 -26.79
N LEU A 161 -0.84 20.77 -25.50
CA LEU A 161 -1.83 20.37 -24.52
C LEU A 161 -2.50 21.62 -23.95
N GLU A 162 -3.81 21.58 -23.83
CA GLU A 162 -4.60 22.52 -23.04
C GLU A 162 -5.23 21.71 -21.92
N THR A 163 -4.92 22.06 -20.67
CA THR A 163 -5.34 21.31 -19.50
C THR A 163 -6.04 22.23 -18.51
N THR A 164 -7.06 21.69 -17.84
CA THR A 164 -7.68 22.32 -16.66
C THR A 164 -7.32 21.49 -15.46
N GLU A 165 -6.71 22.10 -14.44
CA GLU A 165 -6.20 21.40 -13.26
C GLU A 165 -6.54 22.14 -11.97
N LEU A 166 -6.52 21.42 -10.85
CA LEU A 166 -6.69 22.01 -9.53
C LEU A 166 -5.55 22.98 -9.20
N ALA A 167 -5.94 24.14 -8.70
CA ALA A 167 -5.03 25.08 -8.05
C ALA A 167 -4.38 24.43 -6.82
N ASN A 168 -3.20 24.92 -6.41
CA ASN A 168 -2.41 24.29 -5.35
C ASN A 168 -3.12 24.26 -4.00
N GLU A 169 -3.95 25.25 -3.74
CA GLU A 169 -4.71 25.50 -2.51
C GLU A 169 -5.77 24.40 -2.29
N GLU A 170 -6.31 23.84 -3.39
CA GLU A 170 -7.37 22.83 -3.37
C GLU A 170 -6.85 21.39 -3.19
N VAL A 171 -5.54 21.16 -3.31
CA VAL A 171 -4.98 19.79 -3.32
C VAL A 171 -4.82 19.19 -1.91
N SER A 172 -4.94 19.99 -0.86
CA SER A 172 -4.74 19.52 0.52
C SER A 172 -5.69 18.38 0.92
N GLY A 173 -6.95 18.42 0.47
CA GLY A 173 -7.91 17.34 0.69
C GLY A 173 -7.47 16.03 0.03
N VAL A 174 -6.93 16.12 -1.20
CA VAL A 174 -6.38 14.96 -1.93
C VAL A 174 -5.18 14.39 -1.19
N PHE A 175 -4.29 15.23 -0.67
CA PHE A 175 -3.13 14.79 0.11
C PHE A 175 -3.54 14.01 1.36
N GLN A 176 -4.50 14.51 2.13
CA GLN A 176 -4.98 13.80 3.32
C GLN A 176 -5.60 12.44 2.95
N ALA A 177 -6.43 12.42 1.89
CA ALA A 177 -7.04 11.20 1.37
C ALA A 177 -6.00 10.14 0.96
N VAL A 178 -4.89 10.55 0.34
CA VAL A 178 -3.78 9.64 -0.01
C VAL A 178 -3.14 9.05 1.24
N VAL A 179 -2.84 9.87 2.24
CA VAL A 179 -2.19 9.38 3.48
C VAL A 179 -3.05 8.31 4.15
N GLU A 180 -4.34 8.57 4.30
CA GLU A 180 -5.27 7.64 4.95
C GLU A 180 -5.52 6.37 4.12
N ALA A 181 -5.72 6.52 2.80
CA ALA A 181 -5.93 5.38 1.92
C ALA A 181 -4.68 4.49 1.85
N THR A 182 -3.47 5.07 1.86
CA THR A 182 -2.23 4.29 1.91
C THR A 182 -2.07 3.55 3.23
N GLU A 183 -2.30 4.23 4.36
CA GLU A 183 -2.25 3.63 5.69
C GLU A 183 -3.19 2.42 5.81
N GLU A 184 -4.45 2.58 5.39
CA GLU A 184 -5.44 1.49 5.41
C GLU A 184 -5.15 0.38 4.40
N ALA A 185 -4.69 0.71 3.18
CA ALA A 185 -4.34 -0.32 2.19
C ALA A 185 -3.22 -1.25 2.70
N ILE A 186 -2.25 -0.70 3.43
CA ILE A 186 -1.20 -1.50 4.09
C ILE A 186 -1.81 -2.40 5.16
N TYR A 187 -2.72 -1.90 6.00
CA TYR A 187 -3.43 -2.72 6.98
C TYR A 187 -4.22 -3.85 6.32
N ASN A 188 -4.98 -3.55 5.27
CA ASN A 188 -5.74 -4.56 4.54
C ASN A 188 -4.83 -5.64 3.93
N SER A 189 -3.65 -5.25 3.43
CA SER A 189 -2.68 -6.21 2.91
C SER A 189 -2.23 -7.25 3.94
N LEU A 190 -2.12 -6.85 5.21
CA LEU A 190 -1.76 -7.72 6.33
C LEU A 190 -2.96 -8.52 6.83
N PHE A 191 -4.11 -7.85 6.99
CA PHE A 191 -5.29 -8.45 7.62
C PHE A 191 -5.99 -9.46 6.72
N GLN A 192 -5.84 -9.34 5.40
CA GLN A 192 -6.38 -10.28 4.41
C GLN A 192 -5.39 -11.38 4.04
N ALA A 193 -4.13 -11.28 4.50
CA ALA A 193 -3.13 -12.29 4.20
C ALA A 193 -3.37 -13.59 4.97
N THR A 194 -3.06 -14.72 4.33
CA THR A 194 -3.16 -16.07 4.90
C THR A 194 -1.77 -16.65 5.09
N THR A 195 -1.55 -17.51 6.09
CA THR A 195 -0.27 -18.21 6.27
C THR A 195 0.12 -18.94 4.98
N VAL A 196 1.38 -18.80 4.56
CA VAL A 196 1.93 -19.45 3.36
C VAL A 196 3.20 -20.21 3.72
N SER A 197 3.29 -21.45 3.23
CA SER A 197 4.50 -22.28 3.30
C SER A 197 5.08 -22.49 1.90
N GLY A 198 6.40 -22.29 1.76
CA GLY A 198 7.09 -22.51 0.50
C GLY A 198 8.60 -22.46 0.66
N ASN A 199 9.34 -23.22 -0.14
CA ASN A 199 10.80 -23.35 -0.06
C ASN A 199 11.32 -23.63 1.37
N GLY A 200 10.64 -24.51 2.11
CA GLY A 200 11.05 -24.89 3.47
C GLY A 200 10.84 -23.83 4.56
N ARG A 201 10.19 -22.70 4.23
CA ARG A 201 9.83 -21.66 5.20
C ARG A 201 8.32 -21.47 5.25
N THR A 202 7.79 -21.31 6.45
CA THR A 202 6.42 -20.84 6.69
C THR A 202 6.45 -19.40 7.17
N VAL A 203 5.56 -18.57 6.63
CA VAL A 203 5.34 -17.19 7.09
C VAL A 203 3.89 -17.07 7.54
N GLU A 204 3.71 -16.73 8.82
CA GLU A 204 2.41 -16.69 9.46
C GLU A 204 1.61 -15.42 9.13
N ALA A 205 0.30 -15.57 8.96
CA ALA A 205 -0.62 -14.44 9.00
C ALA A 205 -0.61 -13.77 10.38
N ILE A 206 -0.93 -12.47 10.41
CA ILE A 206 -1.05 -11.74 11.68
C ILE A 206 -2.26 -12.25 12.48
N PRO A 207 -2.14 -12.53 13.79
CA PRO A 207 -3.25 -13.05 14.59
C PRO A 207 -4.28 -11.95 14.88
N LEU A 208 -5.33 -11.85 14.05
CA LEU A 208 -6.33 -10.77 14.10
C LEU A 208 -7.03 -10.63 15.44
N ASP A 209 -7.29 -11.72 16.15
CA ASP A 209 -7.95 -11.64 17.47
C ASP A 209 -7.06 -10.92 18.49
N LYS A 210 -5.76 -11.20 18.48
CA LYS A 210 -4.81 -10.47 19.33
C LYS A 210 -4.68 -9.01 18.89
N VAL A 211 -4.72 -8.72 17.59
CA VAL A 211 -4.73 -7.32 17.10
C VAL A 211 -5.94 -6.58 17.66
N ARG A 212 -7.14 -7.18 17.63
CA ARG A 212 -8.36 -6.60 18.20
C ARG A 212 -8.24 -6.36 19.70
N GLU A 213 -7.71 -7.33 20.45
CA GLU A 213 -7.46 -7.18 21.89
C GLU A 213 -6.53 -6.00 22.19
N VAL A 214 -5.43 -5.87 21.45
CA VAL A 214 -4.51 -4.74 21.60
C VAL A 214 -5.22 -3.42 21.27
N LEU A 215 -5.91 -3.34 20.14
CA LEU A 215 -6.64 -2.12 19.76
C LEU A 215 -7.64 -1.72 20.84
N ALA A 216 -8.37 -2.66 21.41
CA ALA A 216 -9.31 -2.42 22.51
C ALA A 216 -8.62 -1.88 23.77
N ARG A 217 -7.45 -2.42 24.15
CA ARG A 217 -6.64 -1.90 25.28
C ARG A 217 -6.21 -0.45 25.07
N TYR A 218 -5.93 -0.06 23.84
CA TYR A 218 -5.53 1.30 23.47
C TYR A 218 -6.72 2.21 23.09
N GLY A 219 -7.95 1.81 23.40
CA GLY A 219 -9.14 2.63 23.15
C GLY A 219 -9.48 2.81 21.67
N ARG A 220 -9.05 1.90 20.81
CA ARG A 220 -9.35 1.85 19.37
C ARG A 220 -10.34 0.71 19.06
N GLY A 221 -11.03 0.80 17.92
CA GLY A 221 -11.89 -0.29 17.43
C GLY A 221 -13.24 -0.45 18.12
N LYS A 222 -13.61 0.43 19.06
CA LYS A 222 -15.00 0.58 19.52
C LYS A 222 -15.74 1.52 18.58
N ARG A 223 -16.55 0.95 17.68
CA ARG A 223 -17.74 1.61 17.14
C ARG A 223 -18.93 0.74 17.46
#